data_AF-A0A7F5R8I2-F1
#
_entry.id   AF-A0A7F5R8I2-F1
#
_cell.length_a   1.000
_cell.length_b   1.000
_cell.length_c   1.000
_cell.angle_alpha   90.00
_cell.angle_beta   90.00
_cell.angle_gamma   90.00
#
_symmetry.space_group_name_H-M   'P 1'
#
loop_
_entity.id
_entity.type
_entity.pdbx_description
1 polymer ?
#
loop_
_entity_poly.entity_id
_entity_poly.type
_entity_poly.pdbx_seq_one_letter_code
_entity_poly.pdbx_strand_id
1 'polypeptide(L)'
;MSTAVNEKVALITGGASGVGLEFVKELLRNGIKGIEVADINTVYIQNAKEEIEKEFGMNRVDFIQTDVCDKNQLKAAFERTIKVYNQLDMVFSNAGIADDLDFQKEVDANCAEVQCKFLIKYFSYSNMSSVVQGKVALITGSAGGIGFAFAQELLRNGAKAVELVDVNADLLQKAKEQIAKEFGPDKVDFTKADVTDKNQLEAAFKKAIQVFNQLDIVINNAGILDDVNYEKEIQINCNGVVYGTLLAVNEYLPKYRSGKEGYVVNLSSICALHPASFAPIYTGSKWFVVGFGRAIGASDYYEKTKVKVLTLCPGATKTNIVLKGLDPELTRIRLKDIEAAPVQEASHMGKELVNILNTATSGTVWLIENKEPAREITY
;
A
#
# COMPACT_ATOMS: atom_id res chain seq x y z
N MET A 1 -43.75 -10.78 -7.08
CA MET A 1 -43.22 -9.40 -7.15
C MET A 1 -41.90 -9.46 -7.90
N SER A 2 -41.64 -8.56 -8.83
CA SER A 2 -40.33 -8.49 -9.49
C SER A 2 -39.30 -8.02 -8.47
N THR A 3 -38.28 -8.83 -8.16
CA THR A 3 -37.14 -8.39 -7.34
C THR A 3 -36.19 -7.56 -8.21
N ALA A 4 -35.30 -6.78 -7.59
CA ALA A 4 -34.31 -5.96 -8.30
C ALA A 4 -33.28 -6.79 -9.10
N VAL A 5 -33.19 -8.09 -8.84
CA VAL A 5 -32.24 -9.02 -9.48
C VAL A 5 -32.88 -9.91 -10.55
N ASN A 6 -34.21 -9.86 -10.70
CA ASN A 6 -34.88 -10.54 -11.81
C ASN A 6 -34.28 -10.04 -13.14
N GLU A 7 -34.00 -10.96 -14.05
CA GLU A 7 -33.34 -10.72 -15.35
C GLU A 7 -31.84 -10.36 -15.31
N LYS A 8 -31.22 -10.31 -14.11
CA LYS A 8 -29.79 -10.03 -13.96
C LYS A 8 -28.93 -11.29 -14.03
N VAL A 9 -27.71 -11.14 -14.50
CA VAL A 9 -26.69 -12.20 -14.54
C VAL A 9 -25.47 -11.79 -13.74
N ALA A 10 -24.99 -12.69 -12.89
CA ALA A 10 -23.85 -12.47 -12.02
C ALA A 10 -22.68 -13.42 -12.30
N LEU A 11 -21.45 -12.92 -12.18
CA LEU A 11 -20.24 -13.74 -12.02
C LEU A 11 -19.75 -13.60 -10.58
N ILE A 12 -19.60 -14.71 -9.86
CA ILE A 12 -19.19 -14.74 -8.44
C ILE A 12 -17.88 -15.52 -8.32
N THR A 13 -16.80 -14.85 -7.96
CA THR A 13 -15.51 -15.49 -7.68
C THR A 13 -15.46 -15.95 -6.22
N GLY A 14 -14.87 -17.12 -5.94
CA GLY A 14 -14.89 -17.72 -4.61
C GLY A 14 -16.32 -18.08 -4.15
N GLY A 15 -17.20 -18.39 -5.11
CA GLY A 15 -18.63 -18.61 -4.87
C GLY A 15 -19.00 -20.04 -4.51
N ALA A 16 -18.03 -20.96 -4.43
CA ALA A 16 -18.33 -22.38 -4.17
C ALA A 16 -18.32 -22.76 -2.68
N SER A 17 -18.03 -21.83 -1.77
CA SER A 17 -18.04 -22.10 -0.32
C SER A 17 -18.36 -20.85 0.51
N GLY A 18 -18.66 -21.07 1.79
CA GLY A 18 -18.80 -20.01 2.80
C GLY A 18 -19.75 -18.88 2.38
N VAL A 19 -19.30 -17.64 2.58
CA VAL A 19 -20.06 -16.42 2.26
C VAL A 19 -20.42 -16.35 0.77
N GLY A 20 -19.51 -16.78 -0.11
CA GLY A 20 -19.74 -16.75 -1.55
C GLY A 20 -20.90 -17.66 -1.97
N LEU A 21 -20.94 -18.88 -1.42
CA LEU A 21 -22.02 -19.83 -1.69
C LEU A 21 -23.36 -19.38 -1.11
N GLU A 22 -23.38 -18.84 0.11
CA GLU A 22 -24.63 -18.28 0.66
C GLU A 22 -25.16 -17.11 -0.17
N PHE A 23 -24.26 -16.31 -0.74
CA PHE A 23 -24.65 -15.23 -1.65
C PHE A 23 -25.23 -15.76 -2.97
N VAL A 24 -24.67 -16.85 -3.53
CA VAL A 24 -25.24 -17.56 -4.69
C VAL A 24 -26.66 -18.03 -4.38
N LYS A 25 -26.88 -18.70 -3.24
CA LYS A 25 -28.20 -19.19 -2.82
C LYS A 25 -29.20 -18.05 -2.66
N GLU A 26 -28.79 -16.94 -2.06
CA GLU A 26 -29.68 -15.80 -1.84
C GLU A 26 -30.10 -15.14 -3.16
N LEU A 27 -29.19 -15.00 -4.14
CA LEU A 27 -29.55 -14.52 -5.46
C LEU A 27 -30.52 -15.48 -6.19
N LEU A 28 -30.32 -16.79 -6.03
CA LEU A 28 -31.22 -17.81 -6.59
C LEU A 28 -32.63 -17.73 -5.99
N ARG A 29 -32.75 -17.57 -4.65
CA ARG A 29 -34.03 -17.35 -3.94
C ARG A 29 -34.75 -16.10 -4.43
N ASN A 30 -33.99 -15.05 -4.75
CA ASN A 30 -34.52 -13.78 -5.23
C ASN A 30 -34.75 -13.75 -6.75
N GLY A 31 -34.67 -14.88 -7.46
CA GLY A 31 -35.12 -14.97 -8.85
C GLY A 31 -34.13 -14.46 -9.91
N ILE A 32 -32.83 -14.38 -9.58
CA ILE A 32 -31.79 -14.02 -10.57
C ILE A 32 -31.88 -14.92 -11.82
N LYS A 33 -31.55 -14.36 -13.00
CA LYS A 33 -31.64 -15.06 -14.29
C LYS A 33 -30.54 -16.10 -14.47
N GLY A 34 -29.31 -15.79 -14.04
CA GLY A 34 -28.16 -16.65 -14.21
C GLY A 34 -27.00 -16.28 -13.30
N ILE A 35 -26.24 -17.28 -12.87
CA ILE A 35 -25.02 -17.10 -12.08
C ILE A 35 -23.92 -17.99 -12.64
N GLU A 36 -22.75 -17.43 -12.90
CA GLU A 36 -21.51 -18.19 -13.03
C GLU A 36 -20.77 -18.17 -11.69
N VAL A 37 -20.48 -19.35 -11.15
CA VAL A 37 -19.64 -19.53 -9.97
C VAL A 37 -18.23 -19.91 -10.42
N ALA A 38 -17.28 -19.03 -10.15
CA ALA A 38 -15.86 -19.24 -10.42
C ALA A 38 -15.11 -19.54 -9.11
N ASP A 39 -14.46 -20.70 -9.02
CA ASP A 39 -13.69 -21.07 -7.83
C ASP A 39 -12.46 -21.90 -8.22
N ILE A 40 -11.37 -21.80 -7.45
CA ILE A 40 -10.16 -22.57 -7.72
C ILE A 40 -10.29 -24.02 -7.22
N ASN A 41 -11.08 -24.23 -6.16
CA ASN A 41 -11.20 -25.50 -5.48
C ASN A 41 -12.30 -26.39 -6.08
N THR A 42 -11.88 -27.44 -6.78
CA THR A 42 -12.81 -28.37 -7.45
C THR A 42 -13.67 -29.18 -6.49
N VAL A 43 -13.19 -29.44 -5.26
CA VAL A 43 -13.98 -30.14 -4.23
C VAL A 43 -15.12 -29.24 -3.76
N TYR A 44 -14.84 -27.97 -3.51
CA TYR A 44 -15.88 -27.00 -3.13
C TYR A 44 -16.89 -26.80 -4.26
N ILE A 45 -16.43 -26.73 -5.51
CA ILE A 45 -17.33 -26.69 -6.68
C ILE A 45 -18.27 -27.90 -6.70
N GLN A 46 -17.74 -29.11 -6.50
CA GLN A 46 -18.56 -30.31 -6.55
C GLN A 46 -19.59 -30.34 -5.43
N ASN A 47 -19.19 -30.00 -4.20
CA ASN A 47 -20.10 -29.92 -3.06
C ASN A 47 -21.19 -28.86 -3.28
N ALA A 48 -20.83 -27.68 -3.79
CA ALA A 48 -21.77 -26.60 -4.08
C ALA A 48 -22.78 -27.00 -5.18
N LYS A 49 -22.35 -27.73 -6.21
CA LYS A 49 -23.26 -28.28 -7.24
C LYS A 49 -24.33 -29.16 -6.62
N GLU A 50 -23.94 -30.11 -5.78
CA GLU A 50 -24.87 -31.04 -5.14
C GLU A 50 -25.86 -30.32 -4.21
N GLU A 51 -25.40 -29.28 -3.51
CA GLU A 51 -26.26 -28.49 -2.63
C GLU A 51 -27.27 -27.64 -3.43
N ILE A 52 -26.79 -26.94 -4.46
CA ILE A 52 -27.64 -26.08 -5.30
C ILE A 52 -28.65 -26.93 -6.09
N GLU A 53 -28.25 -28.08 -6.64
CA GLU A 53 -29.14 -28.95 -7.38
C GLU A 53 -30.33 -29.41 -6.54
N LYS A 54 -30.09 -29.73 -5.25
CA LYS A 54 -31.13 -30.16 -4.31
C LYS A 54 -32.14 -29.07 -3.96
N GLU A 55 -31.71 -27.81 -3.80
CA GLU A 55 -32.58 -26.71 -3.34
C GLU A 55 -33.18 -25.90 -4.48
N PHE A 56 -32.45 -25.69 -5.59
CA PHE A 56 -32.81 -24.73 -6.65
C PHE A 56 -32.84 -25.33 -8.05
N GLY A 57 -32.28 -26.52 -8.25
CA GLY A 57 -31.95 -27.06 -9.57
C GLY A 57 -30.81 -26.28 -10.25
N MET A 58 -30.36 -26.78 -11.40
CA MET A 58 -29.16 -26.26 -12.09
C MET A 58 -29.44 -25.32 -13.27
N ASN A 59 -30.70 -24.96 -13.54
CA ASN A 59 -31.08 -24.21 -14.75
C ASN A 59 -30.57 -22.76 -14.80
N ARG A 60 -30.10 -22.22 -13.67
CA ARG A 60 -29.71 -20.80 -13.50
C ARG A 60 -28.33 -20.64 -12.89
N VAL A 61 -27.57 -21.73 -12.76
CA VAL A 61 -26.25 -21.73 -12.16
C VAL A 61 -25.31 -22.57 -12.98
N ASP A 62 -24.14 -22.02 -13.27
CA ASP A 62 -23.01 -22.70 -13.86
C ASP A 62 -21.80 -22.59 -12.94
N PHE A 63 -20.85 -23.51 -13.12
CA PHE A 63 -19.59 -23.51 -12.41
C PHE A 63 -18.42 -23.63 -13.37
N ILE A 64 -17.38 -22.86 -13.09
CA ILE A 64 -16.09 -22.90 -13.78
C ILE A 64 -14.96 -22.96 -12.76
N GLN A 65 -13.99 -23.85 -12.99
CA GLN A 65 -12.75 -23.81 -12.22
C GLN A 65 -11.93 -22.61 -12.70
N THR A 66 -11.57 -21.72 -11.79
CA THR A 66 -10.85 -20.49 -12.14
C THR A 66 -9.92 -20.08 -11.02
N ASP A 67 -8.63 -20.01 -11.33
CA ASP A 67 -7.67 -19.24 -10.54
C ASP A 67 -7.81 -17.75 -10.90
N VAL A 68 -8.25 -16.94 -9.94
CA VAL A 68 -8.40 -15.49 -10.11
C VAL A 68 -7.05 -14.76 -10.27
N CYS A 69 -5.94 -15.40 -9.94
CA CYS A 69 -4.59 -14.90 -10.21
C CYS A 69 -4.13 -15.18 -11.64
N ASP A 70 -4.78 -16.12 -12.36
CA ASP A 70 -4.50 -16.40 -13.77
C ASP A 70 -5.42 -15.54 -14.66
N LYS A 71 -4.82 -14.56 -15.32
CA LYS A 71 -5.51 -13.61 -16.21
C LYS A 71 -6.29 -14.29 -17.32
N ASN A 72 -5.79 -15.39 -17.88
CA ASN A 72 -6.45 -16.11 -18.96
C ASN A 72 -7.66 -16.87 -18.43
N GLN A 73 -7.54 -17.50 -17.26
CA GLN A 73 -8.65 -18.20 -16.62
C GLN A 73 -9.75 -17.23 -16.20
N LEU A 74 -9.39 -16.11 -15.55
CA LEU A 74 -10.36 -15.09 -15.17
C LEU A 74 -11.07 -14.51 -16.40
N LYS A 75 -10.32 -14.18 -17.47
CA LYS A 75 -10.91 -13.72 -18.73
C LYS A 75 -11.87 -14.76 -19.33
N ALA A 76 -11.48 -16.03 -19.33
CA ALA A 76 -12.32 -17.12 -19.83
C ALA A 76 -13.62 -17.26 -19.01
N ALA A 77 -13.59 -17.01 -17.70
CA ALA A 77 -14.80 -16.99 -16.87
C ALA A 77 -15.77 -15.89 -17.32
N PHE A 78 -15.28 -14.66 -17.54
CA PHE A 78 -16.09 -13.56 -18.09
C PHE A 78 -16.68 -13.88 -19.47
N GLU A 79 -15.84 -14.36 -20.39
CA GLU A 79 -16.26 -14.72 -21.75
C GLU A 79 -17.30 -15.85 -21.74
N ARG A 80 -17.14 -16.85 -20.86
CA ARG A 80 -18.10 -17.94 -20.67
C ARG A 80 -19.43 -17.43 -20.14
N THR A 81 -19.44 -16.60 -19.09
CA THR A 81 -20.68 -16.07 -18.52
C THR A 81 -21.49 -15.31 -19.57
N ILE A 82 -20.83 -14.43 -20.33
CA ILE A 82 -21.45 -13.69 -21.42
C ILE A 82 -21.97 -14.64 -22.50
N LYS A 83 -21.19 -15.66 -22.89
CA LYS A 83 -21.60 -16.63 -23.92
C LYS A 83 -22.80 -17.46 -23.49
N VAL A 84 -22.85 -17.91 -22.23
CA VAL A 84 -23.92 -18.79 -21.72
C VAL A 84 -25.21 -18.02 -21.51
N TYR A 85 -25.14 -16.82 -20.93
CA TYR A 85 -26.33 -16.06 -20.54
C TYR A 85 -26.67 -14.88 -21.46
N ASN A 86 -25.82 -14.62 -22.46
CA ASN A 86 -25.87 -13.47 -23.38
C ASN A 86 -25.88 -12.11 -22.65
N GLN A 87 -25.32 -12.07 -21.44
CA GLN A 87 -25.44 -10.95 -20.50
C GLN A 87 -24.46 -11.11 -19.33
N LEU A 88 -23.99 -10.00 -18.78
CA LEU A 88 -23.31 -9.92 -17.47
C LEU A 88 -23.63 -8.55 -16.87
N ASP A 89 -24.34 -8.52 -15.75
CA ASP A 89 -24.73 -7.26 -15.07
C ASP A 89 -23.92 -7.01 -13.81
N MET A 90 -23.48 -8.07 -13.13
CA MET A 90 -22.91 -7.99 -11.79
C MET A 90 -21.67 -8.87 -11.68
N VAL A 91 -20.64 -8.36 -11.02
CA VAL A 91 -19.43 -9.13 -10.68
C VAL A 91 -19.22 -9.02 -9.18
N PHE A 92 -19.09 -10.16 -8.53
CA PHE A 92 -18.78 -10.26 -7.12
C PHE A 92 -17.37 -10.82 -6.94
N SER A 93 -16.43 -9.93 -6.64
CA SER A 93 -15.03 -10.26 -6.34
C SER A 93 -14.90 -10.76 -4.90
N ASN A 94 -15.52 -11.90 -4.60
CA ASN A 94 -15.53 -12.49 -3.25
C ASN A 94 -14.34 -13.43 -2.99
N ALA A 95 -13.64 -13.90 -4.03
CA ALA A 95 -12.49 -14.79 -3.88
C ALA A 95 -11.44 -14.19 -2.93
N GLY A 96 -11.07 -14.98 -1.92
CA GLY A 96 -10.00 -14.69 -0.98
C GLY A 96 -9.52 -15.99 -0.35
N ILE A 97 -8.24 -16.05 -0.03
CA ILE A 97 -7.64 -17.16 0.70
C ILE A 97 -7.25 -16.67 2.11
N ALA A 98 -7.51 -17.50 3.10
CA ALA A 98 -6.80 -17.44 4.37
C ALA A 98 -5.86 -18.64 4.36
N ASP A 99 -4.57 -18.41 4.65
CA ASP A 99 -3.68 -19.55 4.91
C ASP A 99 -4.22 -20.32 6.12
N ASP A 100 -4.31 -21.65 6.01
CA ASP A 100 -4.58 -22.52 7.15
C ASP A 100 -3.45 -22.33 8.15
N LEU A 101 -3.68 -21.48 9.15
CA LEU A 101 -2.86 -21.47 10.35
C LEU A 101 -3.13 -22.79 11.07
N ASP A 102 -2.17 -23.70 10.92
CA ASP A 102 -2.04 -24.91 11.72
C ASP A 102 -1.87 -24.49 13.19
N PHE A 103 -3.00 -24.23 13.87
CA PHE A 103 -3.08 -23.79 15.27
C PHE A 103 -2.81 -24.98 16.20
N GLN A 104 -1.58 -25.49 16.16
CA GLN A 104 -1.00 -26.24 17.26
C GLN A 104 0.44 -25.77 17.49
N LYS A 105 0.57 -24.63 18.19
CA LYS A 105 1.68 -24.38 19.13
C LYS A 105 1.34 -23.19 20.04
N GLU A 106 0.99 -23.57 21.27
CA GLU A 106 1.12 -22.85 22.55
C GLU A 106 1.19 -21.33 22.50
N VAL A 107 0.05 -20.70 22.81
CA VAL A 107 0.01 -19.33 23.35
C VAL A 107 -0.15 -19.46 24.85
N ASP A 108 0.96 -19.29 25.58
CA ASP A 108 0.90 -19.01 27.01
C ASP A 108 0.34 -17.61 27.20
N ALA A 109 -0.89 -17.57 27.71
CA ALA A 109 -1.56 -16.37 28.15
C ALA A 109 -0.96 -15.93 29.49
N ASN A 110 -0.41 -14.72 29.52
CA ASN A 110 -0.46 -13.88 30.72
C ASN A 110 -0.70 -12.44 30.31
N CYS A 111 -1.98 -12.11 30.30
CA CYS A 111 -2.50 -10.76 30.14
C CYS A 111 -2.78 -10.22 31.54
N ALA A 112 -1.98 -9.26 32.00
CA ALA A 112 -2.37 -8.34 33.06
C ALA A 112 -1.60 -7.02 32.91
N GLU A 113 -2.36 -5.98 32.61
CA GLU A 113 -2.19 -4.61 33.12
C GLU A 113 -1.12 -3.71 32.47
N VAL A 114 -1.53 -2.93 31.45
CA VAL A 114 -1.06 -1.53 31.31
C VAL A 114 -2.23 -0.65 30.88
N GLN A 115 -2.96 -0.16 31.88
CA GLN A 115 -3.86 0.98 31.76
C GLN A 115 -3.13 2.23 32.26
N CYS A 116 -3.24 3.33 31.50
CA CYS A 116 -2.93 4.72 31.89
C CYS A 116 -1.47 5.13 32.13
N LYS A 117 -0.79 5.54 31.04
CA LYS A 117 0.12 6.71 31.04
C LYS A 117 -0.14 7.61 29.82
N PHE A 118 -1.38 8.09 29.70
CA PHE A 118 -1.67 9.34 29.01
C PHE A 118 -1.71 10.45 30.06
N LEU A 119 -1.17 11.62 29.73
CA LEU A 119 -0.87 12.78 30.60
C LEU A 119 0.53 12.74 31.23
N ILE A 120 1.55 13.09 30.43
CA ILE A 120 2.51 14.19 30.66
C ILE A 120 3.46 14.18 29.45
N LYS A 121 3.13 14.94 28.40
CA LYS A 121 4.12 15.55 27.48
C LYS A 121 3.49 16.64 26.62
N TYR A 122 2.77 17.56 27.26
CA TYR A 122 2.54 18.88 26.67
C TYR A 122 3.47 19.85 27.39
N PHE A 123 4.29 20.55 26.60
CA PHE A 123 5.31 21.53 26.97
C PHE A 123 6.64 21.01 27.55
N SER A 124 7.58 20.73 26.64
CA SER A 124 8.98 21.10 26.82
C SER A 124 9.60 21.36 25.44
N TYR A 125 9.62 22.63 25.04
CA TYR A 125 10.61 23.13 24.07
C TYR A 125 11.94 23.27 24.83
N SER A 126 12.60 22.13 25.06
CA SER A 126 14.03 22.10 25.34
C SER A 126 14.72 21.63 24.06
N ASN A 127 15.90 22.19 23.75
CA ASN A 127 16.72 21.85 22.58
C ASN A 127 17.04 20.35 22.53
N MET A 128 16.10 19.56 22.05
CA MET A 128 16.23 18.12 21.87
C MET A 128 16.73 17.94 20.43
N SER A 129 17.92 17.38 20.27
CA SER A 129 18.46 17.03 18.95
C SER A 129 17.41 16.22 18.17
N SER A 130 17.13 16.59 16.91
CA SER A 130 16.17 15.87 16.07
C SER A 130 16.44 14.37 16.10
N VAL A 131 15.37 13.54 16.07
CA VAL A 131 15.52 12.08 16.02
C VAL A 131 16.29 11.60 14.78
N VAL A 132 16.39 12.48 13.77
CA VAL A 132 17.12 12.28 12.51
C VAL A 132 18.63 12.49 12.67
N GLN A 133 19.09 13.16 13.73
CA GLN A 133 20.50 13.47 13.93
C GLN A 133 21.34 12.19 13.96
N GLY A 134 22.35 12.13 13.07
CA GLY A 134 23.27 11.02 12.94
C GLY A 134 22.67 9.76 12.32
N LYS A 135 21.44 9.80 11.79
CA LYS A 135 20.75 8.63 11.20
C LYS A 135 21.09 8.43 9.73
N VAL A 136 21.01 7.19 9.26
CA VAL A 136 21.10 6.84 7.85
C VAL A 136 19.72 6.47 7.32
N ALA A 137 19.34 7.05 6.18
CA ALA A 137 18.05 6.80 5.55
C ALA A 137 18.18 6.16 4.17
N LEU A 138 17.37 5.14 3.88
CA LEU A 138 17.17 4.60 2.53
C LEU A 138 15.81 5.09 2.01
N ILE A 139 15.78 5.63 0.78
CA ILE A 139 14.58 6.27 0.23
C ILE A 139 14.33 5.77 -1.19
N THR A 140 13.21 5.08 -1.40
CA THR A 140 12.80 4.62 -2.75
C THR A 140 12.08 5.72 -3.53
N GLY A 141 12.18 5.73 -4.86
CA GLY A 141 11.62 6.79 -5.71
C GLY A 141 12.25 8.16 -5.47
N SER A 142 13.55 8.21 -5.15
CA SER A 142 14.24 9.40 -4.65
C SER A 142 15.08 10.14 -5.69
N ALA A 143 14.96 9.78 -6.98
CA ALA A 143 15.64 10.50 -8.05
C ALA A 143 15.02 11.88 -8.37
N GLY A 144 13.89 12.23 -7.74
CA GLY A 144 13.24 13.54 -7.84
C GLY A 144 12.04 13.69 -6.90
N GLY A 145 11.29 14.78 -7.07
CA GLY A 145 10.02 15.01 -6.38
C GLY A 145 10.12 14.93 -4.85
N ILE A 146 9.14 14.24 -4.25
CA ILE A 146 9.01 14.09 -2.78
C ILE A 146 10.20 13.33 -2.19
N GLY A 147 10.60 12.20 -2.78
CA GLY A 147 11.70 11.38 -2.26
C GLY A 147 13.04 12.12 -2.22
N PHE A 148 13.34 12.91 -3.25
CA PHE A 148 14.52 13.77 -3.26
C PHE A 148 14.44 14.89 -2.21
N ALA A 149 13.26 15.50 -2.04
CA ALA A 149 13.06 16.52 -1.01
C ALA A 149 13.21 15.95 0.42
N PHE A 150 12.75 14.72 0.67
CA PHE A 150 13.01 14.02 1.92
C PHE A 150 14.50 13.82 2.16
N ALA A 151 15.26 13.39 1.14
CA ALA A 151 16.71 13.18 1.26
C ALA A 151 17.43 14.47 1.68
N GLN A 152 17.14 15.59 1.01
CA GLN A 152 17.72 16.89 1.35
C GLN A 152 17.33 17.34 2.76
N GLU A 153 16.05 17.21 3.14
CA GLU A 153 15.61 17.72 4.43
C GLU A 153 16.13 16.88 5.61
N LEU A 154 16.24 15.56 5.45
CA LEU A 154 16.88 14.71 6.46
C LEU A 154 18.34 15.14 6.69
N LEU A 155 19.10 15.41 5.62
CA LEU A 155 20.49 15.87 5.72
C LEU A 155 20.60 17.26 6.37
N ARG A 156 19.71 18.20 6.02
CA ARG A 156 19.64 19.53 6.68
C ARG A 156 19.38 19.42 8.18
N ASN A 157 18.63 18.39 8.59
CA ASN A 157 18.32 18.11 9.99
C ASN A 157 19.29 17.12 10.64
N GLY A 158 20.49 16.98 10.05
CA GLY A 158 21.63 16.31 10.69
C GLY A 158 21.71 14.81 10.46
N ALA A 159 20.95 14.24 9.51
CA ALA A 159 21.17 12.87 9.08
C ALA A 159 22.64 12.66 8.69
N LYS A 160 23.17 11.48 9.03
CA LYS A 160 24.55 11.08 8.73
C LYS A 160 24.75 10.94 7.24
N ALA A 161 23.83 10.25 6.55
CA ALA A 161 23.86 10.02 5.11
C ALA A 161 22.50 9.51 4.59
N VAL A 162 22.33 9.49 3.27
CA VAL A 162 21.15 8.95 2.58
C VAL A 162 21.55 8.00 1.45
N GLU A 163 20.83 6.89 1.31
CA GLU A 163 20.88 5.99 0.16
C GLU A 163 19.67 6.29 -0.74
N LEU A 164 19.93 6.76 -1.96
CA LEU A 164 18.90 7.04 -2.95
C LEU A 164 18.60 5.79 -3.79
N VAL A 165 17.34 5.41 -3.91
CA VAL A 165 16.91 4.24 -4.68
C VAL A 165 15.85 4.62 -5.70
N ASP A 166 16.08 4.30 -6.98
CA ASP A 166 15.16 4.57 -8.09
C ASP A 166 15.48 3.65 -9.28
N VAL A 167 14.57 3.54 -10.24
CA VAL A 167 14.80 2.80 -11.49
C VAL A 167 15.64 3.60 -12.49
N ASN A 168 15.66 4.94 -12.37
CA ASN A 168 16.37 5.83 -13.30
C ASN A 168 17.77 6.20 -12.80
N ALA A 169 18.79 5.49 -13.30
CA ALA A 169 20.18 5.70 -12.91
C ALA A 169 20.72 7.10 -13.25
N ASP A 170 20.31 7.69 -14.38
CA ASP A 170 20.79 9.02 -14.79
C ASP A 170 20.25 10.11 -13.86
N LEU A 171 18.99 9.99 -13.45
CA LEU A 171 18.39 10.92 -12.48
C LEU A 171 18.98 10.70 -11.08
N LEU A 172 19.26 9.45 -10.67
CA LEU A 172 19.96 9.17 -9.41
C LEU A 172 21.36 9.78 -9.38
N GLN A 173 22.12 9.67 -10.47
CA GLN A 173 23.45 10.27 -10.57
C GLN A 173 23.38 11.79 -10.42
N LYS A 174 22.44 12.45 -11.09
CA LYS A 174 22.20 13.91 -10.94
C LYS A 174 21.77 14.29 -9.52
N ALA A 175 20.89 13.49 -8.90
CA ALA A 175 20.45 13.71 -7.53
C ALA A 175 21.62 13.57 -6.53
N LYS A 176 22.47 12.56 -6.69
CA LYS A 176 23.70 12.37 -5.90
C LYS A 176 24.64 13.55 -6.05
N GLU A 177 24.89 14.03 -7.27
CA GLU A 177 25.74 15.20 -7.51
C GLU A 177 25.22 16.47 -6.82
N GLN A 178 23.91 16.70 -6.86
CA GLN A 178 23.28 17.83 -6.18
C GLN A 178 23.43 17.74 -4.66
N ILE A 179 23.15 16.57 -4.07
CA ILE A 179 23.30 16.35 -2.63
C ILE A 179 24.77 16.43 -2.21
N ALA A 180 25.68 15.83 -2.98
CA ALA A 180 27.11 15.88 -2.70
C ALA A 180 27.66 17.31 -2.73
N LYS A 181 27.14 18.16 -3.62
CA LYS A 181 27.50 19.58 -3.70
C LYS A 181 27.02 20.38 -2.47
N GLU A 182 25.83 20.08 -1.95
CA GLU A 182 25.23 20.80 -0.81
C GLU A 182 25.76 20.29 0.55
N PHE A 183 25.94 18.98 0.71
CA PHE A 183 26.21 18.36 2.03
C PHE A 183 27.55 17.62 2.12
N GLY A 184 28.23 17.38 0.98
CA GLY A 184 29.47 16.62 0.88
C GLY A 184 29.29 15.22 0.27
N PRO A 185 30.31 14.68 -0.42
CA PRO A 185 30.20 13.43 -1.19
C PRO A 185 29.92 12.19 -0.31
N ASP A 186 30.38 12.19 0.94
CA ASP A 186 30.19 11.06 1.86
C ASP A 186 28.79 11.02 2.49
N LYS A 187 27.93 11.99 2.16
CA LYS A 187 26.56 12.08 2.67
C LYS A 187 25.54 11.34 1.83
N VAL A 188 25.93 10.83 0.66
CA VAL A 188 25.00 10.25 -0.29
C VAL A 188 25.63 9.15 -1.13
N ASP A 189 24.90 8.05 -1.26
CA ASP A 189 25.11 7.10 -2.33
C ASP A 189 23.77 6.73 -2.98
N PHE A 190 23.81 5.99 -4.08
CA PHE A 190 22.59 5.54 -4.74
C PHE A 190 22.66 4.10 -5.23
N THR A 191 21.49 3.48 -5.36
CA THR A 191 21.31 2.18 -6.00
C THR A 191 20.21 2.28 -7.05
N LYS A 192 20.53 1.86 -8.27
CA LYS A 192 19.48 1.60 -9.27
C LYS A 192 18.75 0.32 -8.87
N ALA A 193 17.48 0.41 -8.53
CA ALA A 193 16.66 -0.76 -8.21
C ALA A 193 15.19 -0.54 -8.60
N ASP A 194 14.58 -1.58 -9.15
CA ASP A 194 13.13 -1.70 -9.24
C ASP A 194 12.57 -2.29 -7.94
N VAL A 195 11.64 -1.59 -7.29
CA VAL A 195 11.02 -2.03 -6.04
C VAL A 195 10.14 -3.28 -6.19
N THR A 196 9.77 -3.63 -7.43
CA THR A 196 9.05 -4.88 -7.74
C THR A 196 9.97 -6.09 -7.83
N ASP A 197 11.28 -5.87 -7.97
CA ASP A 197 12.30 -6.92 -7.94
C ASP A 197 12.88 -7.05 -6.53
N LYS A 198 12.56 -8.18 -5.88
CA LYS A 198 12.97 -8.44 -4.50
C LYS A 198 14.49 -8.42 -4.32
N ASN A 199 15.24 -8.96 -5.29
CA ASN A 199 16.70 -9.02 -5.19
C ASN A 199 17.31 -7.62 -5.35
N GLN A 200 16.78 -6.81 -6.26
CA GLN A 200 17.25 -5.44 -6.47
C GLN A 200 16.96 -4.57 -5.24
N LEU A 201 15.75 -4.65 -4.67
CA LEU A 201 15.41 -3.87 -3.49
C LEU A 201 16.28 -4.28 -2.29
N GLU A 202 16.44 -5.58 -2.04
CA GLU A 202 17.29 -6.04 -0.93
C GLU A 202 18.77 -5.65 -1.14
N ALA A 203 19.27 -5.65 -2.38
CA ALA A 203 20.61 -5.18 -2.70
C ALA A 203 20.82 -3.71 -2.30
N ALA A 204 19.81 -2.85 -2.45
CA ALA A 204 19.88 -1.45 -2.01
C ALA A 204 20.03 -1.34 -0.48
N PHE A 205 19.32 -2.17 0.29
CA PHE A 205 19.49 -2.23 1.75
C PHE A 205 20.90 -2.65 2.14
N LYS A 206 21.40 -3.73 1.53
CA LYS A 206 22.76 -4.24 1.74
C LYS A 206 23.81 -3.19 1.40
N LYS A 207 23.61 -2.45 0.31
CA LYS A 207 24.53 -1.38 -0.11
C LYS A 207 24.55 -0.22 0.90
N ALA A 208 23.40 0.27 1.35
CA ALA A 208 23.33 1.33 2.37
C ALA A 208 24.12 0.94 3.63
N ILE A 209 23.95 -0.30 4.09
CA ILE A 209 24.67 -0.83 5.25
C ILE A 209 26.17 -0.97 4.96
N GLN A 210 26.56 -1.48 3.79
CA GLN A 210 27.96 -1.61 3.41
C GLN A 210 28.68 -0.25 3.38
N VAL A 211 28.03 0.78 2.85
CA VAL A 211 28.63 2.11 2.67
C VAL A 211 28.65 2.90 3.99
N PHE A 212 27.55 2.89 4.74
CA PHE A 212 27.41 3.75 5.91
C PHE A 212 27.58 3.03 7.25
N ASN A 213 27.71 1.70 7.22
CA ASN A 213 27.78 0.80 8.37
C ASN A 213 26.57 0.94 9.33
N GLN A 214 25.41 1.32 8.79
CA GLN A 214 24.26 1.77 9.55
C GLN A 214 23.02 1.92 8.66
N LEU A 215 21.83 1.63 9.20
CA LEU A 215 20.55 1.96 8.57
C LEU A 215 19.47 2.16 9.65
N ASP A 216 18.82 3.33 9.69
CA ASP A 216 17.85 3.68 10.74
C ASP A 216 16.45 4.00 10.22
N ILE A 217 16.37 4.60 9.02
CA ILE A 217 15.14 5.10 8.43
C ILE A 217 14.96 4.46 7.05
N VAL A 218 13.79 3.91 6.77
CA VAL A 218 13.40 3.44 5.44
C VAL A 218 12.16 4.19 5.00
N ILE A 219 12.22 4.86 3.87
CA ILE A 219 11.10 5.59 3.30
C ILE A 219 10.68 4.90 2.00
N ASN A 220 9.58 4.16 2.08
CA ASN A 220 8.93 3.55 0.92
C ASN A 220 8.13 4.63 0.17
N ASN A 221 8.84 5.43 -0.64
CA ASN A 221 8.28 6.55 -1.38
C ASN A 221 7.99 6.25 -2.86
N ALA A 222 8.59 5.21 -3.44
CA ALA A 222 8.29 4.81 -4.81
C ALA A 222 6.78 4.59 -5.01
N GLY A 223 6.24 5.20 -6.05
CA GLY A 223 4.83 5.07 -6.41
C GLY A 223 4.54 5.67 -7.77
N ILE A 224 3.55 5.11 -8.46
CA ILE A 224 3.06 5.60 -9.75
C ILE A 224 1.55 5.80 -9.70
N LEU A 225 1.06 6.63 -10.61
CA LEU A 225 -0.35 6.77 -10.94
C LEU A 225 -0.51 6.31 -12.40
N ASP A 226 -1.01 5.09 -12.58
CA ASP A 226 -1.07 4.40 -13.87
C ASP A 226 -2.18 3.33 -13.88
N ASP A 227 -3.41 3.77 -13.60
CA ASP A 227 -4.62 2.94 -13.61
C ASP A 227 -4.79 2.11 -14.90
N VAL A 228 -4.29 2.60 -16.05
CA VAL A 228 -4.28 1.85 -17.32
C VAL A 228 -3.39 0.60 -17.21
N ASN A 229 -2.24 0.69 -16.52
CA ASN A 229 -1.35 -0.44 -16.25
C ASN A 229 -1.47 -0.91 -14.79
N TYR A 230 -2.70 -1.21 -14.36
CA TYR A 230 -3.05 -1.53 -12.96
C TYR A 230 -2.13 -2.59 -12.31
N GLU A 231 -1.70 -3.62 -13.03
CA GLU A 231 -0.83 -4.68 -12.49
C GLU A 231 0.51 -4.08 -12.01
N LYS A 232 1.12 -3.25 -12.85
CA LYS A 232 2.38 -2.56 -12.53
C LYS A 232 2.18 -1.59 -11.37
N GLU A 233 1.06 -0.86 -11.37
CA GLU A 233 0.71 0.07 -10.29
C GLU A 233 0.57 -0.64 -8.95
N ILE A 234 -0.15 -1.76 -8.88
CA ILE A 234 -0.29 -2.58 -7.67
C ILE A 234 1.06 -3.16 -7.23
N GLN A 235 1.87 -3.67 -8.16
CA GLN A 235 3.20 -4.21 -7.82
C GLN A 235 4.09 -3.15 -7.17
N ILE A 236 4.08 -1.91 -7.68
CA ILE A 236 4.90 -0.82 -7.14
C ILE A 236 4.29 -0.26 -5.84
N ASN A 237 3.01 0.15 -5.90
CA ASN A 237 2.35 0.90 -4.82
C ASN A 237 2.01 0.01 -3.61
N CYS A 238 1.78 -1.29 -3.81
CA CYS A 238 1.44 -2.22 -2.74
C CYS A 238 2.61 -3.16 -2.43
N ASN A 239 3.01 -4.01 -3.39
CA ASN A 239 3.98 -5.08 -3.11
C ASN A 239 5.38 -4.53 -2.79
N GLY A 240 5.83 -3.49 -3.50
CA GLY A 240 7.08 -2.81 -3.21
C GLY A 240 7.11 -2.21 -1.80
N VAL A 241 6.00 -1.59 -1.36
CA VAL A 241 5.85 -1.07 0.00
C VAL A 241 5.88 -2.19 1.04
N VAL A 242 5.10 -3.26 0.83
CA VAL A 242 5.07 -4.42 1.74
C VAL A 242 6.47 -5.01 1.88
N TYR A 243 7.13 -5.31 0.77
CA TYR A 243 8.44 -5.95 0.81
C TYR A 243 9.50 -5.05 1.43
N GLY A 244 9.54 -3.76 1.07
CA GLY A 244 10.44 -2.78 1.69
C GLY A 244 10.20 -2.62 3.19
N THR A 245 8.94 -2.56 3.64
CA THR A 245 8.60 -2.52 5.07
C THR A 245 9.03 -3.80 5.78
N LEU A 246 8.76 -4.99 5.23
CA LEU A 246 9.11 -6.25 5.87
C LEU A 246 10.63 -6.44 5.97
N LEU A 247 11.39 -6.06 4.94
CA LEU A 247 12.86 -6.02 5.02
C LEU A 247 13.32 -5.09 6.15
N ALA A 248 12.77 -3.89 6.22
CA ALA A 248 13.14 -2.92 7.25
C ALA A 248 12.80 -3.41 8.66
N VAL A 249 11.56 -3.85 8.89
CA VAL A 249 11.02 -4.22 10.21
C VAL A 249 11.61 -5.54 10.72
N ASN A 250 11.73 -6.55 9.86
CA ASN A 250 12.11 -7.89 10.30
C ASN A 250 13.62 -8.16 10.16
N GLU A 251 14.27 -7.60 9.14
CA GLU A 251 15.62 -8.02 8.78
C GLU A 251 16.71 -7.01 9.10
N TYR A 252 16.49 -5.73 8.79
CA TYR A 252 17.59 -4.75 8.74
C TYR A 252 17.59 -3.75 9.91
N LEU A 253 16.50 -3.04 10.16
CA LEU A 253 16.50 -2.02 11.23
C LEU A 253 16.72 -2.60 12.63
N PRO A 254 16.20 -3.80 12.98
CA PRO A 254 16.53 -4.47 14.23
C PRO A 254 18.04 -4.68 14.47
N LYS A 255 18.82 -4.86 13.39
CA LYS A 255 20.24 -5.26 13.44
C LYS A 255 21.21 -4.09 13.22
N TYR A 256 20.85 -3.09 12.40
CA TYR A 256 21.79 -2.09 11.89
C TYR A 256 21.48 -0.64 12.27
N ARG A 257 20.39 -0.38 13.00
CA ARG A 257 20.10 0.98 13.49
C ARG A 257 21.09 1.40 14.57
N SER A 258 21.43 2.68 14.59
CA SER A 258 22.34 3.29 15.56
C SER A 258 21.70 3.61 16.91
N GLY A 259 20.37 3.67 16.97
CA GLY A 259 19.60 4.07 18.15
C GLY A 259 18.69 2.99 18.70
N LYS A 260 17.89 3.34 19.70
CA LYS A 260 16.90 2.41 20.28
C LYS A 260 15.76 2.09 19.31
N GLU A 261 15.37 3.06 18.50
CA GLU A 261 14.24 2.97 17.58
C GLU A 261 14.69 3.08 16.12
N GLY A 262 14.06 2.31 15.23
CA GLY A 262 14.11 2.48 13.78
C GLY A 262 12.80 3.05 13.24
N TYR A 263 12.81 3.53 12.00
CA TYR A 263 11.65 4.20 11.40
C TYR A 263 11.39 3.66 9.99
N VAL A 264 10.14 3.31 9.72
CA VAL A 264 9.63 3.06 8.37
C VAL A 264 8.56 4.10 8.07
N VAL A 265 8.64 4.72 6.91
CA VAL A 265 7.66 5.69 6.43
C VAL A 265 7.11 5.21 5.09
N ASN A 266 5.82 4.92 5.05
CA ASN A 266 5.12 4.45 3.86
C ASN A 266 4.36 5.60 3.21
N LEU A 267 4.59 5.85 1.91
CA LEU A 267 3.91 6.92 1.18
C LEU A 267 2.60 6.42 0.56
N SER A 268 1.51 6.85 1.18
CA SER A 268 0.16 6.75 0.65
C SER A 268 -0.16 7.98 -0.23
N SER A 269 -1.34 8.57 -0.12
CA SER A 269 -1.81 9.76 -0.82
C SER A 269 -3.06 10.31 -0.15
N ILE A 270 -3.37 11.58 -0.36
CA ILE A 270 -4.70 12.15 -0.09
C ILE A 270 -5.83 11.34 -0.76
N CYS A 271 -5.56 10.63 -1.85
CA CYS A 271 -6.54 9.74 -2.49
C CYS A 271 -7.01 8.59 -1.56
N ALA A 272 -6.21 8.23 -0.55
CA ALA A 272 -6.61 7.28 0.49
C ALA A 272 -7.58 7.87 1.53
N LEU A 273 -7.91 9.15 1.44
CA LEU A 273 -8.84 9.86 2.33
C LEU A 273 -10.01 10.45 1.54
N HIS A 274 -9.71 10.91 0.32
CA HIS A 274 -10.66 11.50 -0.62
C HIS A 274 -10.54 10.76 -1.96
N PRO A 275 -11.41 9.75 -2.21
CA PRO A 275 -11.33 8.91 -3.40
C PRO A 275 -11.33 9.70 -4.71
N ALA A 276 -10.35 9.42 -5.57
CA ALA A 276 -10.28 10.01 -6.90
C ALA A 276 -11.03 9.12 -7.90
N SER A 277 -12.25 9.50 -8.27
CA SER A 277 -13.09 8.71 -9.20
C SER A 277 -12.46 8.43 -10.57
N PHE A 278 -11.51 9.26 -11.01
CA PHE A 278 -10.77 9.07 -12.27
C PHE A 278 -9.56 8.12 -12.13
N ALA A 279 -9.20 7.73 -10.90
CA ALA A 279 -8.05 6.88 -10.59
C ALA A 279 -8.41 5.85 -9.46
N PRO A 280 -9.40 4.96 -9.69
CA PRO A 280 -9.85 4.00 -8.69
C PRO A 280 -8.78 2.98 -8.26
N ILE A 281 -7.90 2.54 -9.15
CA ILE A 281 -6.82 1.60 -8.83
C ILE A 281 -5.77 2.29 -7.97
N TYR A 282 -5.33 3.49 -8.37
CA TYR A 282 -4.44 4.31 -7.55
C TYR A 282 -5.05 4.54 -6.16
N THR A 283 -6.31 4.98 -6.10
CA THR A 283 -7.06 5.18 -4.85
C THR A 283 -7.04 3.92 -3.98
N GLY A 284 -7.41 2.77 -4.52
CA GLY A 284 -7.40 1.49 -3.80
C GLY A 284 -6.01 1.10 -3.30
N SER A 285 -4.98 1.27 -4.13
CA SER A 285 -3.58 0.98 -3.75
C SER A 285 -3.11 1.86 -2.58
N LYS A 286 -3.55 3.12 -2.52
CA LYS A 286 -3.17 4.04 -1.44
C LYS A 286 -3.96 3.79 -0.16
N TRP A 287 -5.21 3.34 -0.25
CA TRP A 287 -5.95 2.79 0.89
C TRP A 287 -5.30 1.53 1.45
N PHE A 288 -4.80 0.63 0.59
CA PHE A 288 -4.04 -0.54 1.01
C PHE A 288 -2.83 -0.14 1.87
N VAL A 289 -2.04 0.86 1.44
CA VAL A 289 -0.88 1.35 2.21
C VAL A 289 -1.27 1.86 3.60
N VAL A 290 -2.40 2.57 3.71
CA VAL A 290 -2.95 3.04 4.99
C VAL A 290 -3.30 1.85 5.90
N GLY A 291 -4.10 0.89 5.39
CA GLY A 291 -4.52 -0.27 6.17
C GLY A 291 -3.33 -1.11 6.62
N PHE A 292 -2.41 -1.39 5.69
CA PHE A 292 -1.17 -2.12 5.96
C PHE A 292 -0.30 -1.41 7.00
N GLY A 293 -0.04 -0.11 6.81
CA GLY A 293 0.80 0.69 7.71
C GLY A 293 0.27 0.79 9.13
N ARG A 294 -1.06 0.93 9.29
CA ARG A 294 -1.73 0.92 10.60
C ARG A 294 -1.59 -0.44 11.29
N ALA A 295 -1.81 -1.52 10.56
CA ALA A 295 -1.75 -2.88 11.11
C ALA A 295 -0.34 -3.26 11.56
N ILE A 296 0.66 -3.08 10.69
CA ILE A 296 2.07 -3.42 11.02
C ILE A 296 2.71 -2.41 11.98
N GLY A 297 2.16 -1.20 12.07
CA GLY A 297 2.58 -0.18 13.02
C GLY A 297 1.95 -0.30 14.41
N ALA A 298 1.06 -1.28 14.64
CA ALA A 298 0.40 -1.49 15.93
C ALA A 298 1.41 -1.66 17.09
N SER A 299 0.96 -1.39 18.32
CA SER A 299 1.80 -1.40 19.52
C SER A 299 2.61 -2.67 19.68
N ASP A 300 2.02 -3.82 19.40
CA ASP A 300 2.64 -5.12 19.67
C ASP A 300 3.79 -5.40 18.69
N TYR A 301 3.65 -4.97 17.43
CA TYR A 301 4.73 -5.01 16.45
C TYR A 301 5.86 -4.05 16.82
N TYR A 302 5.50 -2.83 17.25
CA TYR A 302 6.49 -1.86 17.71
C TYR A 302 7.23 -2.35 18.96
N GLU A 303 6.55 -2.93 19.94
CA GLU A 303 7.18 -3.44 21.16
C GLU A 303 8.14 -4.60 20.87
N LYS A 304 7.79 -5.46 19.91
CA LYS A 304 8.65 -6.58 19.46
C LYS A 304 9.89 -6.10 18.71
N THR A 305 9.75 -5.12 17.82
CA THR A 305 10.80 -4.78 16.83
C THR A 305 11.55 -3.50 17.17
N LYS A 306 10.95 -2.64 17.97
CA LYS A 306 11.34 -1.23 18.20
C LYS A 306 11.51 -0.45 16.90
N VAL A 307 10.70 -0.80 15.89
CA VAL A 307 10.60 -0.08 14.62
C VAL A 307 9.25 0.60 14.54
N LYS A 308 9.23 1.94 14.46
CA LYS A 308 8.01 2.70 14.24
C LYS A 308 7.64 2.64 12.77
N VAL A 309 6.39 2.33 12.46
CA VAL A 309 5.87 2.40 11.09
C VAL A 309 4.87 3.54 11.00
N LEU A 310 5.12 4.49 10.11
CA LEU A 310 4.32 5.69 9.90
C LEU A 310 3.79 5.70 8.47
N THR A 311 2.58 6.22 8.26
CA THR A 311 2.03 6.41 6.92
C THR A 311 1.83 7.88 6.63
N LEU A 312 2.35 8.37 5.50
CA LEU A 312 2.12 9.74 5.04
C LEU A 312 1.16 9.74 3.85
N CYS A 313 0.22 10.67 3.85
CA CYS A 313 -0.75 10.94 2.79
C CYS A 313 -0.46 12.34 2.22
N PRO A 314 0.39 12.46 1.18
CA PRO A 314 0.60 13.74 0.53
C PRO A 314 -0.64 14.20 -0.23
N GLY A 315 -0.97 15.49 -0.09
CA GLY A 315 -1.83 16.23 -1.01
C GLY A 315 -1.17 16.42 -2.39
N ALA A 316 -1.87 17.11 -3.29
CA ALA A 316 -1.34 17.41 -4.62
C ALA A 316 0.01 18.13 -4.50
N THR A 317 1.07 17.50 -5.00
CA THR A 317 2.45 17.95 -4.82
C THR A 317 3.15 18.02 -6.17
N LYS A 318 3.85 19.12 -6.42
CA LYS A 318 4.61 19.32 -7.65
C LYS A 318 5.74 18.30 -7.75
N THR A 319 5.53 17.28 -8.57
CA THR A 319 6.47 16.16 -8.78
C THR A 319 6.43 15.73 -10.24
N ASN A 320 7.26 14.75 -10.60
CA ASN A 320 7.25 14.13 -11.92
C ASN A 320 6.20 13.01 -12.05
N ILE A 321 5.23 12.89 -11.11
CA ILE A 321 4.18 11.88 -11.23
C ILE A 321 3.37 12.14 -12.51
N VAL A 322 3.32 11.14 -13.38
CA VAL A 322 2.81 11.29 -14.74
C VAL A 322 1.34 10.92 -14.79
N LEU A 323 0.43 11.87 -15.04
CA LEU A 323 -1.01 11.63 -15.19
C LEU A 323 -1.41 10.98 -16.54
N LYS A 324 -0.50 10.25 -17.20
CA LYS A 324 -0.73 9.68 -18.54
C LYS A 324 -1.39 8.30 -18.51
N GLY A 325 -1.40 7.64 -17.37
CA GLY A 325 -1.98 6.31 -17.21
C GLY A 325 -3.43 6.33 -16.72
N LEU A 326 -4.22 7.32 -17.15
CA LEU A 326 -5.61 7.50 -16.73
C LEU A 326 -6.58 7.32 -17.91
N ASP A 327 -7.82 6.97 -17.60
CA ASP A 327 -8.91 6.95 -18.58
C ASP A 327 -9.14 8.37 -19.15
N PRO A 328 -9.06 8.58 -20.48
CA PRO A 328 -9.16 9.92 -21.06
C PRO A 328 -10.53 10.58 -20.86
N GLU A 329 -11.62 9.83 -20.85
CA GLU A 329 -12.97 10.35 -20.73
C GLU A 329 -13.25 10.80 -19.29
N LEU A 330 -12.92 9.94 -18.31
CA LEU A 330 -13.06 10.26 -16.89
C LEU A 330 -12.12 11.41 -16.48
N THR A 331 -10.89 11.42 -17.00
CA THR A 331 -9.95 12.53 -16.76
C THR A 331 -10.50 13.84 -17.30
N ARG A 332 -11.10 13.83 -18.49
CA ARG A 332 -11.72 15.03 -19.07
C ARG A 332 -12.88 15.55 -18.23
N ILE A 333 -13.71 14.66 -17.69
CA ILE A 333 -14.84 15.03 -16.80
C ILE A 333 -14.30 15.72 -15.54
N ARG A 334 -13.16 15.28 -15.02
CA ARG A 334 -12.56 15.75 -13.76
C ARG A 334 -11.46 16.80 -13.92
N LEU A 335 -11.15 17.22 -15.15
CA LEU A 335 -10.02 18.11 -15.43
C LEU A 335 -10.07 19.41 -14.61
N LYS A 336 -11.25 20.02 -14.48
CA LYS A 336 -11.44 21.25 -13.68
C LYS A 336 -11.12 21.03 -12.21
N ASP A 337 -11.51 19.88 -11.64
CA ASP A 337 -11.25 19.54 -10.25
C ASP A 337 -9.74 19.33 -10.03
N ILE A 338 -9.07 18.68 -10.99
CA ILE A 338 -7.62 18.44 -10.98
C ILE A 338 -6.84 19.76 -11.06
N GLU A 339 -7.23 20.65 -11.98
CA GLU A 339 -6.58 21.94 -12.19
C GLU A 339 -6.79 22.93 -11.02
N ALA A 340 -7.92 22.82 -10.33
CA ALA A 340 -8.24 23.66 -9.18
C ALA A 340 -7.61 23.16 -7.85
N ALA A 341 -7.06 21.95 -7.83
CA ALA A 341 -6.47 21.38 -6.62
C ALA A 341 -5.26 22.21 -6.16
N PRO A 342 -5.19 22.63 -4.88
CA PRO A 342 -4.05 23.40 -4.40
C PRO A 342 -2.79 22.54 -4.43
N VAL A 343 -1.76 23.02 -5.14
CA VAL A 343 -0.49 22.31 -5.28
C VAL A 343 0.54 22.85 -4.29
N GLN A 344 1.17 21.94 -3.54
CA GLN A 344 2.31 22.26 -2.67
C GLN A 344 3.65 21.88 -3.31
N GLU A 345 4.73 22.46 -2.80
CA GLU A 345 6.09 22.12 -3.21
C GLU A 345 6.59 20.89 -2.45
N ALA A 346 7.40 20.05 -3.11
CA ALA A 346 7.98 18.86 -2.48
C ALA A 346 8.84 19.20 -1.24
N SER A 347 9.45 20.39 -1.19
CA SER A 347 10.19 20.85 0.00
C SER A 347 9.32 21.00 1.25
N HIS A 348 8.02 21.26 1.10
CA HIS A 348 7.09 21.32 2.23
C HIS A 348 6.93 19.93 2.86
N MET A 349 6.78 18.90 2.02
CA MET A 349 6.75 17.50 2.47
C MET A 349 8.00 17.15 3.27
N GLY A 350 9.18 17.58 2.81
CA GLY A 350 10.46 17.44 3.51
C GLY A 350 10.39 17.90 4.96
N LYS A 351 9.97 19.15 5.17
CA LYS A 351 9.93 19.78 6.50
C LYS A 351 8.96 19.06 7.43
N GLU A 352 7.78 18.75 6.90
CA GLU A 352 6.75 18.06 7.66
C GLU A 352 7.14 16.62 8.01
N LEU A 353 7.88 15.90 7.15
CA LEU A 353 8.42 14.59 7.49
C LEU A 353 9.28 14.65 8.76
N VAL A 354 10.19 15.63 8.86
CA VAL A 354 11.05 15.75 10.05
C VAL A 354 10.23 16.05 11.31
N ASN A 355 9.24 16.95 11.20
CA ASN A 355 8.31 17.25 12.30
C ASN A 355 7.57 15.99 12.78
N ILE A 356 7.08 15.17 11.83
CA ILE A 356 6.38 13.93 12.12
C ILE A 356 7.32 12.92 12.77
N LEU A 357 8.53 12.72 12.24
CA LEU A 357 9.50 11.77 12.82
C LEU A 357 9.81 12.11 14.29
N ASN A 358 9.86 13.41 14.64
CA ASN A 358 10.13 13.85 16.01
C ASN A 358 8.96 13.63 16.98
N THR A 359 7.71 13.54 16.49
CA THR A 359 6.51 13.62 17.33
C THR A 359 5.60 12.39 17.26
N ALA A 360 5.60 11.68 16.13
CA ALA A 360 4.65 10.62 15.85
C ALA A 360 4.92 9.33 16.62
N THR A 361 3.82 8.65 16.97
CA THR A 361 3.82 7.28 17.48
C THR A 361 3.65 6.29 16.32
N SER A 362 4.07 5.04 16.53
CA SER A 362 3.92 3.98 15.53
C SER A 362 2.46 3.74 15.18
N GLY A 363 2.18 3.39 13.92
CA GLY A 363 0.85 3.07 13.40
C GLY A 363 0.01 4.30 13.01
N THR A 364 0.53 5.51 13.19
CA THR A 364 -0.17 6.76 12.87
C THR A 364 -0.14 7.08 11.37
N VAL A 365 -1.18 7.77 10.92
CA VAL A 365 -1.37 8.21 9.53
C VAL A 365 -1.41 9.73 9.51
N TRP A 366 -0.66 10.37 8.61
CA TRP A 366 -0.50 11.81 8.59
C TRP A 366 -0.79 12.39 7.22
N LEU A 367 -1.55 13.47 7.16
CA LEU A 367 -1.84 14.23 5.96
C LEU A 367 -0.99 15.50 5.91
N ILE A 368 -0.38 15.73 4.75
CA ILE A 368 0.38 16.95 4.45
C ILE A 368 -0.18 17.51 3.15
N GLU A 369 -0.91 18.61 3.23
CA GLU A 369 -1.58 19.24 2.08
C GLU A 369 -1.56 20.76 2.19
N ASN A 370 -1.73 21.45 1.06
CA ASN A 370 -2.03 22.89 1.00
C ASN A 370 -1.01 23.81 1.69
N LYS A 371 0.23 23.34 1.92
CA LYS A 371 1.29 24.05 2.67
C LYS A 371 0.94 24.28 4.16
N GLU A 372 -0.06 23.57 4.67
CA GLU A 372 -0.42 23.58 6.07
C GLU A 372 0.48 22.61 6.86
N PRO A 373 0.62 22.80 8.19
CA PRO A 373 1.29 21.85 9.05
C PRO A 373 0.69 20.44 8.94
N ALA A 374 1.53 19.42 9.06
CA ALA A 374 1.05 18.03 9.05
C ALA A 374 0.00 17.79 10.13
N ARG A 375 -1.04 17.02 9.79
CA ARG A 375 -2.07 16.60 10.74
C ARG A 375 -2.23 15.09 10.76
N GLU A 376 -2.37 14.53 11.95
CA GLU A 376 -2.70 13.11 12.11
C GLU A 376 -4.16 12.86 11.69
N ILE A 377 -4.39 11.73 11.03
CA ILE A 377 -5.71 11.24 10.62
C ILE A 377 -6.15 10.15 11.57
N THR A 378 -7.25 10.40 12.27
CA THR A 378 -7.92 9.45 13.16
C THR A 378 -9.00 8.69 12.40
N TYR A 379 -9.06 7.36 12.58
CA TYR A 379 -10.05 6.46 11.97
C TYR A 379 -11.00 5.88 12.99
#